data_AF-A0AAU9SDB1-F1
#
_entry.id   AF-A0AAU9SDB1-F1
#
_cell.length_a   1.000
_cell.length_b   1.000
_cell.length_c   1.000
_cell.angle_alpha   90.00
_cell.angle_beta   90.00
_cell.angle_gamma   90.00
#
_symmetry.space_group_name_H-M   'P 1'
#
loop_
_entity.id
_entity.type
_entity.pdbx_description
1 polymer ?
#
loop_
_entity_poly.entity_id
_entity_poly.type
_entity_poly.pdbx_seq_one_letter_code
_entity_poly.pdbx_strand_id
1 'polypeptide(L)'
;MQDLLNHPTNDYLSALRAAIRCIKNPNLHHTKVLHNAINTVGTDEDALTCVIVTRVKKDLKTISELYLKRNNVSLDQALAKETLGDYKTFLLALLGHLET
;
A
#
# COMPACT_ATOMS: atom_id res chain seq x y z
N MET A 1 23.94 -7.86 6.03
CA MET A 1 22.50 -7.88 5.64
C MET A 1 22.11 -6.66 4.80
N GLN A 2 22.93 -5.60 4.76
CA GLN A 2 22.73 -4.42 3.91
C GLN A 2 23.06 -4.71 2.44
N ASP A 3 24.00 -5.62 2.17
CA ASP A 3 24.56 -5.91 0.84
C ASP A 3 23.55 -6.50 -0.14
N LEU A 4 22.52 -7.18 0.37
CA LEU A 4 21.47 -7.70 -0.47
C LEU A 4 20.60 -6.59 -1.06
N LEU A 5 20.63 -5.35 -0.57
CA LEU A 5 19.74 -4.29 -1.05
C LEU A 5 20.16 -3.67 -2.39
N ASN A 6 21.42 -3.85 -2.85
CA ASN A 6 22.03 -3.03 -3.90
C ASN A 6 22.37 -3.73 -5.23
N HIS A 7 21.99 -5.01 -5.42
CA HIS A 7 22.30 -5.76 -6.66
C HIS A 7 21.13 -5.85 -7.66
N PRO A 8 21.42 -5.90 -8.98
CA PRO A 8 20.42 -6.10 -10.03
C PRO A 8 19.64 -7.38 -9.78
N THR A 9 18.33 -7.31 -10.01
CA THR A 9 17.33 -8.20 -9.43
C THR A 9 16.88 -9.26 -10.42
N ASN A 10 17.16 -10.53 -10.13
CA ASN A 10 16.31 -11.62 -10.62
C ASN A 10 15.11 -11.77 -9.65
N ASP A 11 13.98 -12.28 -10.13
CA ASP A 11 12.70 -12.42 -9.41
C ASP A 11 12.85 -13.06 -8.02
N TYR A 12 13.76 -14.04 -7.89
CA TYR A 12 14.11 -14.65 -6.61
C TYR A 12 14.60 -13.64 -5.57
N LEU A 13 15.53 -12.76 -5.95
CA LEU A 13 16.06 -11.73 -5.04
C LEU A 13 15.00 -10.67 -4.71
N SER A 14 14.07 -10.41 -5.63
CA SER A 14 12.93 -9.51 -5.38
C SER A 14 11.98 -10.10 -4.35
N ALA A 15 11.62 -11.38 -4.51
CA ALA A 15 10.78 -12.12 -3.57
C ALA A 15 11.43 -12.22 -2.19
N LEU A 16 12.72 -12.57 -2.11
CA LEU A 16 13.46 -12.66 -0.84
C LEU A 16 13.49 -11.30 -0.11
N ARG A 17 13.73 -10.21 -0.84
CA ARG A 17 13.67 -8.85 -0.25
C ARG A 17 12.27 -8.46 0.20
N ALA A 18 11.23 -8.89 -0.50
CA ALA A 18 9.85 -8.67 -0.05
C ALA A 18 9.60 -9.41 1.27
N ALA A 19 9.93 -10.71 1.33
CA ALA A 19 9.78 -11.52 2.55
C ALA A 19 10.51 -10.93 3.76
N ILE A 20 11.78 -10.52 3.60
CA ILE A 20 12.55 -9.88 4.68
C ILE A 20 11.87 -8.59 5.17
N ARG A 21 11.30 -7.79 4.27
CA ARG A 21 10.58 -6.56 4.63
C ARG A 21 9.28 -6.86 5.37
N CYS A 22 8.51 -7.85 4.92
CA CYS A 22 7.30 -8.32 5.60
C CYS A 22 7.58 -8.77 7.04
N ILE A 23 8.68 -9.50 7.26
CA ILE A 23 9.06 -10.01 8.57
C ILE A 23 9.53 -8.88 9.49
N LYS A 24 10.34 -7.95 8.99
CA LYS A 24 10.92 -6.89 9.82
C LYS A 24 9.94 -5.77 10.17
N ASN A 25 9.20 -5.29 9.18
CA ASN A 25 8.31 -4.12 9.33
C ASN A 25 7.11 -4.28 8.38
N PRO A 26 6.11 -5.12 8.74
CA PRO A 26 4.98 -5.44 7.86
C PRO A 26 4.20 -4.18 7.44
N ASN A 27 3.97 -3.25 8.37
CA ASN A 27 3.19 -2.04 8.08
C ASN A 27 3.91 -1.15 7.07
N LEU A 28 5.23 -1.00 7.20
CA LEU A 28 6.04 -0.23 6.25
C LEU A 28 6.11 -0.91 4.88
N HIS A 29 6.10 -2.25 4.85
CA HIS A 29 5.98 -2.99 3.60
C HIS A 29 4.64 -2.71 2.91
N HIS A 30 3.51 -2.84 3.62
CA HIS A 30 2.19 -2.52 3.08
C HIS A 30 2.09 -1.07 2.62
N THR A 31 2.59 -0.10 3.38
CA THR A 31 2.65 1.31 2.98
C THR A 31 3.40 1.47 1.65
N LYS A 32 4.52 0.75 1.47
CA LYS A 32 5.28 0.78 0.21
C LYS A 32 4.52 0.14 -0.95
N VAL A 33 3.83 -0.98 -0.71
CA VAL A 33 2.99 -1.63 -1.73
C VAL A 33 1.88 -0.69 -2.17
N LEU A 34 1.16 -0.06 -1.24
CA LEU A 34 0.12 0.94 -1.55
C LEU A 34 0.68 2.11 -2.37
N HIS A 35 1.81 2.67 -1.94
CA HIS A 35 2.42 3.78 -2.67
C HIS A 35 2.79 3.39 -4.10
N ASN A 36 3.41 2.23 -4.28
CA ASN A 36 3.75 1.73 -5.60
C ASN A 36 2.49 1.51 -6.45
N ALA A 37 1.46 0.85 -5.90
CA ALA A 37 0.21 0.56 -6.60
C ALA A 37 -0.53 1.82 -7.09
N ILE A 38 -0.42 2.91 -6.33
CA ILE A 38 -1.03 4.22 -6.65
C ILE A 38 -0.18 5.00 -7.68
N ASN A 39 1.14 4.82 -7.70
CA ASN A 39 2.07 5.64 -8.51
C ASN A 39 2.63 4.92 -9.75
N THR A 40 2.06 3.78 -10.13
CA THR A 40 2.31 3.14 -11.42
C THR A 40 1.69 3.95 -12.57
N VAL A 41 1.98 3.59 -13.83
CA VAL A 41 1.18 4.09 -14.96
C VAL A 41 -0.18 3.41 -14.87
N GLY A 42 -1.21 4.18 -14.50
CA GLY A 42 -2.48 3.63 -14.01
C GLY A 42 -2.40 3.19 -12.55
N THR A 43 -3.34 2.38 -12.10
CA THR A 43 -3.37 1.87 -10.72
C THR A 43 -3.30 0.35 -10.72
N ASP A 44 -2.41 -0.22 -9.91
CA ASP A 44 -2.42 -1.66 -9.63
C ASP A 44 -3.54 -1.95 -8.62
N GLU A 45 -4.77 -2.07 -9.16
CA GLU A 45 -5.98 -2.25 -8.38
C GLU A 45 -5.98 -3.56 -7.58
N ASP A 46 -5.32 -4.60 -8.08
CA ASP A 46 -5.20 -5.90 -7.40
C ASP A 46 -4.34 -5.77 -6.14
N ALA A 47 -3.15 -5.17 -6.25
CA ALA A 47 -2.29 -4.94 -5.09
C ALA A 47 -2.95 -3.99 -4.08
N LEU A 48 -3.62 -2.95 -4.57
CA LEU A 48 -4.34 -1.97 -3.77
C LEU A 48 -5.47 -2.62 -2.97
N THR A 49 -6.35 -3.36 -3.65
CA THR A 49 -7.46 -4.09 -3.05
C THR A 49 -6.98 -5.13 -2.05
N CYS A 50 -5.97 -5.92 -2.42
CA CYS A 50 -5.42 -6.96 -1.56
C CYS A 50 -4.93 -6.39 -0.22
N VAL A 51 -4.16 -5.29 -0.25
CA VAL A 51 -3.68 -4.67 0.99
C VAL A 51 -4.82 -4.06 1.79
N ILE A 52 -5.70 -3.25 1.18
CA ILE A 52 -6.76 -2.56 1.93
C ILE A 52 -7.72 -3.57 2.57
N VAL A 53 -8.22 -4.54 1.81
CA VAL A 53 -9.22 -5.51 2.28
C VAL A 53 -8.64 -6.45 3.34
N THR A 54 -7.41 -6.93 3.18
CA THR A 54 -6.82 -7.87 4.15
C THR A 54 -6.37 -7.21 5.46
N ARG A 55 -6.13 -5.89 5.45
CA ARG A 55 -5.62 -5.13 6.60
C ARG A 55 -6.68 -4.31 7.31
N VAL A 56 -7.87 -4.09 6.72
CA VAL A 56 -8.93 -3.21 7.27
C VAL A 56 -9.27 -3.50 8.73
N LYS A 57 -9.42 -4.77 9.12
CA LYS A 57 -9.75 -5.19 10.49
C LYS A 57 -8.53 -5.36 11.42
N LYS A 58 -7.31 -5.11 10.92
CA LYS A 58 -6.05 -5.40 11.64
C LYS A 58 -5.31 -4.11 11.98
N ASP A 59 -4.75 -3.45 10.97
CA ASP A 59 -3.79 -2.35 11.15
C ASP A 59 -3.79 -1.35 9.99
N LEU A 60 -4.84 -1.34 9.17
CA LEU A 60 -4.98 -0.38 8.07
C LEU A 60 -4.88 1.07 8.53
N LYS A 61 -5.35 1.39 9.74
CA LYS A 61 -5.20 2.72 10.34
C LYS A 61 -3.72 3.10 10.51
N THR A 62 -2.92 2.23 11.12
CA THR A 62 -1.48 2.45 11.27
C THR A 62 -0.76 2.54 9.92
N ILE A 63 -1.17 1.72 8.95
CA ILE A 63 -0.62 1.78 7.58
C ILE A 63 -0.95 3.13 6.92
N SER A 64 -2.15 3.66 7.13
CA SER A 64 -2.58 4.96 6.60
C SER A 64 -1.82 6.13 7.24
N GLU A 65 -1.58 6.09 8.55
CA GLU A 65 -0.75 7.07 9.26
C GLU A 65 0.70 7.06 8.75
N LEU A 66 1.26 5.86 8.54
CA LEU A 66 2.60 5.70 7.95
C LEU A 66 2.66 6.18 6.49
N TYR A 67 1.59 5.97 5.72
CA TYR A 67 1.47 6.47 4.36
C TYR A 67 1.52 7.99 4.35
N LEU A 68 0.70 8.66 5.17
CA LEU A 68 0.72 10.12 5.30
C LEU A 68 2.12 10.63 5.67
N LYS A 69 2.76 10.02 6.68
CA LYS A 69 4.09 10.41 7.14
C LYS A 69 5.18 10.28 6.06
N ARG A 70 5.06 9.29 5.17
CA ARG A 70 6.07 9.00 4.14
C ARG A 70 5.84 9.78 2.85
N ASN A 71 4.58 10.06 2.52
CA ASN A 71 4.17 10.54 1.21
C ASN A 71 3.65 11.98 1.22
N ASN A 72 3.47 12.58 2.40
CA ASN A 72 2.91 13.93 2.59
C ASN A 72 1.51 14.13 1.98
N VAL A 73 0.81 13.03 1.68
CA VAL A 73 -0.56 12.96 1.18
C VAL A 73 -1.23 11.81 1.91
N SER A 74 -2.47 12.01 2.38
CA SER A 74 -3.19 10.94 3.07
C SER A 74 -3.61 9.84 2.10
N LEU A 75 -3.81 8.61 2.61
CA LEU A 75 -4.16 7.48 1.76
C LEU A 75 -5.51 7.70 1.07
N ASP A 76 -6.49 8.25 1.79
CA ASP A 76 -7.81 8.63 1.27
C ASP A 76 -7.72 9.66 0.14
N GLN A 77 -6.91 10.71 0.29
CA GLN A 77 -6.69 11.72 -0.76
C GLN A 77 -6.05 11.11 -2.01
N ALA A 78 -5.06 10.22 -1.81
CA ALA A 78 -4.41 9.54 -2.93
C ALA A 78 -5.40 8.63 -3.69
N LEU A 79 -6.21 7.85 -2.97
CA LEU A 79 -7.24 7.00 -3.56
C LEU A 79 -8.32 7.82 -4.27
N ALA A 80 -8.78 8.91 -3.67
CA ALA A 80 -9.80 9.75 -4.23
C ALA A 80 -9.39 10.41 -5.56
N LYS A 81 -8.09 10.54 -5.80
CA LYS A 81 -7.50 11.09 -7.02
C LYS A 81 -7.27 10.03 -8.10
N GLU A 82 -6.78 8.85 -7.72
CA GLU A 82 -6.37 7.82 -8.68
C GLU A 82 -7.48 6.81 -9.02
N THR A 83 -8.51 6.67 -8.19
CA THR A 83 -9.63 5.72 -8.41
C THR A 83 -10.94 6.45 -8.70
N LEU A 84 -11.86 5.79 -9.41
CA LEU A 84 -13.13 6.37 -9.86
C LEU A 84 -14.32 5.44 -9.57
N GLY A 85 -15.53 6.00 -9.62
CA GLY A 85 -16.79 5.27 -9.52
C GLY A 85 -16.97 4.51 -8.20
N ASP A 86 -17.71 3.40 -8.28
CA ASP A 86 -18.05 2.58 -7.11
C ASP A 86 -16.82 1.97 -6.44
N TYR A 87 -15.74 1.73 -7.20
CA TYR A 87 -14.50 1.23 -6.67
C TYR A 87 -13.85 2.23 -5.70
N LYS A 88 -13.79 3.52 -6.07
CA LYS A 88 -13.37 4.59 -5.16
C LYS A 88 -14.22 4.63 -3.90
N THR A 89 -15.55 4.63 -4.05
CA THR A 89 -16.49 4.68 -2.93
C THR A 89 -16.27 3.50 -1.98
N PHE A 90 -16.09 2.30 -2.52
CA PHE A 90 -15.81 1.09 -1.75
C PHE A 90 -14.52 1.20 -0.95
N LEU A 91 -13.41 1.62 -1.57
CA LEU A 91 -12.12 1.75 -0.87
C LEU A 91 -12.15 2.82 0.23
N LEU A 92 -12.80 3.95 -0.03
CA LEU A 92 -12.95 5.01 0.98
C LEU A 92 -13.84 4.58 2.14
N ALA A 93 -14.91 3.81 1.87
CA ALA A 93 -15.74 3.22 2.92
C ALA A 93 -14.94 2.27 3.82
N LEU A 94 -14.03 1.45 3.26
CA LEU A 94 -13.14 0.60 4.04
C LEU A 94 -12.15 1.39 4.91
N LEU A 95 -11.80 2.61 4.52
CA LEU A 95 -11.00 3.52 5.33
C LEU A 95 -11.81 4.27 6.40
N GLY A 96 -13.11 4.03 6.51
CA GLY A 96 -14.00 4.67 7.47
C GLY A 96 -14.58 6.00 6.98
N HIS A 97 -14.44 6.31 5.70
CA HIS A 97 -15.11 7.44 5.06
C HIS A 97 -16.40 6.95 4.40
N LEU A 98 -17.45 6.71 5.21
CA LEU A 98 -18.80 6.68 4.68
C LEU A 98 -19.28 8.13 4.56
N GLU A 99 -19.58 8.58 3.36
CA GLU A 99 -20.51 9.71 3.19
C GLU A 99 -21.89 9.24 3.67
N THR A 100 -22.35 9.79 4.79
CA THR A 100 -23.77 9.80 5.19
C THR A 100 -24.54 10.87 4.45
#